data_AF-A0A642C5T4-F1
#
_entry.id   AF-A0A642C5T4-F1
#
_cell.length_a   1.000
_cell.length_b   1.000
_cell.length_c   1.000
_cell.angle_alpha   90.00
_cell.angle_beta   90.00
_cell.angle_gamma   90.00
#
_symmetry.space_group_name_H-M   'P 1'
#
loop_
_entity.id
_entity.type
_entity.pdbx_description
1 polymer ?
#
loop_
_entity_poly.entity_id
_entity_poly.type
_entity_poly.pdbx_seq_one_letter_code
_entity_poly.pdbx_strand_id
1 'polypeptide(L)'
;MIPEQINGDSCQVSIKSKTREITNAWLTVTALNSNEVAVASEDKKLEHPEWTDNVLSLKLTDGKYKAQALRINIFYFGNSNPDQQICLSDLQINIDGKDLGKQSIEDQTVINTNIHKRLIKNKIIKLSHDNDSTLLTRINELKDKKIIGLGECTHGSQELKTAVIQFSKNLIQNGDCRFVLLEAPVDALLLVDAYIQGIISSPDIEKQIKEIMQMFFTNNSELMGFVDWLKEYNKTSLRKVHLSGMDYKDIISPYFYDYLLNLLDKEKGRYYLLKLYDKEFKDILQYAHEDVYLKTKLGEENFSLFTQYIETCINLGIGSQLPPPDYRDFYMFTYTKQLADHFLKKDEKLITHAHSAHLSHLERFDSFPYKEIPAGNRLKKYYGDKYYSIGFQVGKGTLTQESAGYFSKLIALPLSKPPYN
;
A
#
# COMPACT_ATOMS: atom_id res chain seq x y z
N MET A 1 24.67 2.08 5.92
CA MET A 1 25.36 0.89 5.38
C MET A 1 26.51 0.54 6.30
N ILE A 2 26.79 -0.75 6.51
CA ILE A 2 27.96 -1.22 7.24
C ILE A 2 29.14 -1.17 6.24
N PRO A 3 30.21 -0.41 6.51
CA PRO A 3 31.42 -0.40 5.69
C PRO A 3 31.97 -1.82 5.43
N GLU A 4 32.35 -2.15 4.19
CA GLU A 4 32.91 -3.47 3.83
C GLU A 4 34.18 -3.83 4.65
N GLN A 5 34.94 -2.82 5.07
CA GLN A 5 36.13 -2.97 5.92
C GLN A 5 35.81 -3.36 7.37
N ILE A 6 34.55 -3.35 7.77
CA ILE A 6 34.10 -3.79 9.08
C ILE A 6 33.64 -5.24 8.96
N ASN A 7 34.43 -6.15 9.52
CA ASN A 7 34.18 -7.58 9.42
C ASN A 7 33.50 -8.20 10.65
N GLY A 8 33.06 -7.39 11.61
CA GLY A 8 32.47 -7.89 12.83
C GLY A 8 31.19 -8.67 12.67
N ASP A 9 31.02 -9.62 13.58
CA ASP A 9 29.85 -10.50 13.65
C ASP A 9 28.84 -10.02 14.70
N SER A 10 29.17 -8.95 15.43
CA SER A 10 28.28 -8.35 16.43
C SER A 10 28.29 -6.84 16.37
N CYS A 11 27.13 -6.24 16.63
CA CYS A 11 26.95 -4.81 16.72
C CYS A 11 26.29 -4.47 18.05
N GLN A 12 26.74 -3.37 18.65
CA GLN A 12 26.10 -2.73 19.77
C GLN A 12 25.65 -1.33 19.34
N VAL A 13 24.37 -1.03 19.52
CA VAL A 13 23.84 0.32 19.31
C VAL A 13 23.39 0.85 20.66
N SER A 14 23.85 2.04 21.02
CA SER A 14 23.44 2.70 22.25
C SER A 14 22.91 4.09 22.01
N ILE A 15 21.90 4.49 22.78
CA ILE A 15 21.37 5.84 22.79
C ILE A 15 20.97 6.22 24.21
N LYS A 16 21.24 7.47 24.61
CA LYS A 16 20.69 8.01 25.85
C LYS A 16 19.29 8.54 25.60
N SER A 17 18.35 8.18 26.47
CA SER A 17 17.01 8.74 26.43
C SER A 17 16.56 9.23 27.80
N LYS A 18 15.71 10.25 27.79
CA LYS A 18 14.90 10.68 28.93
C LYS A 18 13.49 10.92 28.42
N THR A 19 12.49 10.40 29.13
CA THR A 19 11.10 10.52 28.73
C THR A 19 10.23 11.06 29.85
N ARG A 20 9.18 11.81 29.49
CA ARG A 20 8.20 12.34 30.44
C ARG A 20 6.80 12.08 29.90
N GLU A 21 5.92 11.54 30.73
CA GLU A 21 4.51 11.25 30.42
C GLU A 21 4.28 10.38 29.16
N ILE A 22 5.32 9.68 28.68
CA ILE A 22 5.25 8.76 27.54
C ILE A 22 5.29 7.32 28.04
N THR A 23 4.47 6.45 27.45
CA THR A 23 4.33 5.04 27.86
C THR A 23 4.49 4.05 26.72
N ASN A 24 4.89 4.54 25.54
CA ASN A 24 5.04 3.76 24.33
C ASN A 24 6.19 4.30 23.45
N ALA A 25 7.39 4.40 24.01
CA ALA A 25 8.60 4.78 23.26
C ALA A 25 9.54 3.58 23.13
N TRP A 26 10.07 3.34 21.92
CA TRP A 26 10.88 2.15 21.62
C TRP A 26 12.05 2.49 20.70
N LEU A 27 13.20 1.91 21.00
CA LEU A 27 14.34 1.78 20.10
C LEU A 27 14.29 0.41 19.44
N THR A 28 14.45 0.36 18.12
CA THR A 28 14.56 -0.89 17.38
C THR A 28 15.79 -0.84 16.48
N VAL A 29 16.59 -1.90 16.50
CA VAL A 29 17.77 -2.03 15.66
C VAL A 29 17.67 -3.33 14.88
N THR A 30 17.74 -3.21 13.56
CA THR A 30 17.71 -4.34 12.62
C THR A 30 18.98 -4.41 11.82
N ALA A 31 19.61 -5.58 11.79
CA ALA A 31 20.65 -5.92 10.84
C ALA A 31 20.04 -6.50 9.56
N LEU A 32 20.38 -5.93 8.40
CA LEU A 32 19.82 -6.29 7.09
C LEU A 32 20.92 -6.80 6.15
N ASN A 33 20.64 -7.83 5.37
CA ASN A 33 21.53 -8.30 4.31
C ASN A 33 21.39 -7.45 3.01
N SER A 34 22.08 -7.85 1.95
CA SER A 34 22.08 -7.15 0.63
C SER A 34 20.70 -7.05 -0.02
N ASN A 35 19.76 -7.90 0.38
CA ASN A 35 18.40 -7.97 -0.14
C ASN A 35 17.37 -7.36 0.82
N GLU A 36 17.84 -6.59 1.81
CA GLU A 36 17.01 -5.99 2.87
C GLU A 36 16.22 -7.00 3.72
N VAL A 37 16.70 -8.25 3.78
CA VAL A 37 16.16 -9.28 4.67
C VAL A 37 16.84 -9.16 6.02
N ALA A 38 16.04 -9.21 7.10
CA ALA A 38 16.53 -9.11 8.46
C ALA A 38 17.35 -10.34 8.83
N VAL A 39 18.60 -10.10 9.23
CA VAL A 39 19.51 -11.12 9.79
C VAL A 39 19.28 -11.25 11.30
N ALA A 40 19.11 -10.11 11.98
CA ALA A 40 18.79 -10.03 13.40
C ALA A 40 18.03 -8.74 13.68
N SER A 41 17.25 -8.72 14.77
CA SER A 41 16.45 -7.57 15.17
C SER A 41 16.28 -7.57 16.67
N GLU A 42 16.55 -6.44 17.31
CA GLU A 42 16.37 -6.26 18.74
C GLU A 42 15.58 -4.97 18.99
N ASP A 43 14.79 -4.95 20.06
CA ASP A 43 14.04 -3.78 20.50
C ASP A 43 14.12 -3.55 22.00
N LYS A 44 14.03 -2.28 22.41
CA LYS A 44 14.10 -1.85 23.81
C LYS A 44 13.17 -0.68 24.05
N LYS A 45 12.34 -0.78 25.09
CA LYS A 45 11.47 0.31 25.56
C LYS A 45 12.31 1.44 26.16
N LEU A 46 11.95 2.70 25.88
CA LEU A 46 12.68 3.91 26.27
C LEU A 46 12.00 4.68 27.43
N GLU A 47 11.35 3.99 28.36
CA GLU A 47 10.49 4.61 29.38
C GLU A 47 11.17 4.84 30.71
N HIS A 48 11.92 5.94 30.79
CA HIS A 48 12.63 6.32 32.00
C HIS A 48 12.55 7.84 32.24
N PRO A 49 12.16 8.29 33.45
CA PRO A 49 12.07 9.72 33.79
C PRO A 49 13.43 10.41 33.88
N GLU A 50 14.51 9.62 34.00
CA GLU A 50 15.88 10.10 34.03
C GLU A 50 16.68 9.64 32.83
N TRP A 51 17.75 10.39 32.53
CA TRP A 51 18.70 10.04 31.48
C TRP A 51 19.24 8.63 31.70
N THR A 52 18.95 7.75 30.75
CA THR A 52 19.29 6.33 30.82
C THR A 52 19.98 5.91 29.53
N ASP A 53 21.06 5.13 29.65
CA ASP A 53 21.72 4.49 28.52
C ASP A 53 20.92 3.27 28.04
N ASN A 54 20.49 3.30 26.79
CA ASN A 54 19.75 2.20 26.16
C ASN A 54 20.66 1.52 25.15
N VAL A 55 21.12 0.33 25.52
CA VAL A 55 22.04 -0.46 24.72
C VAL A 55 21.32 -1.69 24.16
N LEU A 56 21.43 -1.90 22.85
CA LEU A 56 20.99 -3.10 22.13
C LEU A 56 22.21 -3.79 21.53
N SER A 57 22.29 -5.11 21.65
CA SER A 57 23.38 -5.92 21.08
C SER A 57 22.79 -6.98 20.18
N LEU A 58 23.26 -7.07 18.94
CA LEU A 58 22.72 -7.96 17.91
C LEU A 58 23.85 -8.60 17.11
N LYS A 59 23.61 -9.81 16.60
CA LYS A 59 24.51 -10.46 15.67
C LYS A 59 24.34 -9.86 14.27
N LEU A 60 25.45 -9.72 13.55
CA LEU A 60 25.49 -9.30 12.16
C LEU A 60 25.49 -10.50 11.19
N THR A 61 25.34 -11.71 11.70
CA THR A 61 25.18 -12.93 10.90
C THR A 61 24.25 -13.91 11.59
N ASP A 62 23.45 -14.63 10.79
CA ASP A 62 22.63 -15.77 11.19
C ASP A 62 23.30 -17.12 10.82
N GLY A 63 24.56 -17.07 10.37
CA GLY A 63 25.32 -18.23 9.86
C GLY A 63 25.16 -18.49 8.36
N LYS A 64 24.13 -17.92 7.71
CA LYS A 64 23.89 -18.06 6.26
C LYS A 64 24.11 -16.75 5.51
N TYR A 65 23.73 -15.63 6.12
CA TYR A 65 23.84 -14.30 5.57
C TYR A 65 24.62 -13.40 6.52
N LYS A 66 25.34 -12.44 5.95
CA LYS A 66 26.00 -11.36 6.68
C LYS A 66 25.25 -10.05 6.42
N ALA A 67 25.08 -9.28 7.48
CA ALA A 67 24.44 -7.98 7.42
C ALA A 67 25.36 -6.99 6.69
N GLN A 68 24.75 -6.16 5.84
CA GLN A 68 25.38 -5.08 5.09
C GLN A 68 24.80 -3.71 5.45
N ALA A 69 23.71 -3.67 6.21
CA ALA A 69 23.11 -2.45 6.70
C ALA A 69 22.55 -2.62 8.11
N LEU A 70 22.50 -1.50 8.84
CA LEU A 70 21.75 -1.36 10.07
C LEU A 70 20.61 -0.38 9.82
N ARG A 71 19.41 -0.74 10.26
CA ARG A 71 18.27 0.15 10.36
C ARG A 71 18.01 0.42 11.84
N ILE A 72 18.09 1.68 12.23
CA ILE A 72 17.89 2.14 13.60
C ILE A 72 16.66 3.02 13.60
N ASN A 73 15.61 2.57 14.29
CA ASN A 73 14.35 3.27 14.38
C ASN A 73 14.07 3.65 15.82
N ILE A 74 13.50 4.84 16.01
CA ILE A 74 12.96 5.28 17.29
C ILE A 74 11.50 5.59 17.05
N PHE A 75 10.64 4.88 17.77
CA PHE A 75 9.20 5.00 17.63
C PHE A 75 8.60 5.53 18.90
N TYR A 76 7.56 6.37 18.77
CA TYR A 76 6.83 6.90 19.90
C TYR A 76 5.34 7.02 19.58
N PHE A 77 4.48 6.71 20.55
CA PHE A 77 3.05 6.97 20.49
C PHE A 77 2.65 7.94 21.59
N GLY A 78 2.30 9.15 21.16
CA GLY A 78 1.66 10.13 22.03
C GLY A 78 0.19 9.79 22.27
N ASN A 79 -0.38 10.42 23.29
CA ASN A 79 -1.81 10.50 23.54
C ASN A 79 -2.21 11.98 23.66
N SER A 80 -3.39 12.28 24.20
CA SER A 80 -3.87 13.66 24.33
C SER A 80 -3.17 14.47 25.43
N ASN A 81 -2.21 13.90 26.16
CA ASN A 81 -1.45 14.60 27.20
C ASN A 81 -0.44 15.57 26.55
N PRO A 82 -0.53 16.90 26.80
CA PRO A 82 0.37 17.87 26.22
C PRO A 82 1.79 17.85 26.82
N ASP A 83 2.00 17.20 27.97
CA ASP A 83 3.28 17.18 28.68
C ASP A 83 4.23 16.06 28.23
N GLN A 84 3.87 15.32 27.17
CA GLN A 84 4.66 14.20 26.65
C GLN A 84 5.94 14.67 25.99
N GLN A 85 7.07 14.10 26.42
CA GLN A 85 8.38 14.46 25.90
C GLN A 85 9.27 13.22 25.75
N ILE A 86 10.07 13.22 24.68
CA ILE A 86 11.20 12.31 24.49
C ILE A 86 12.43 13.14 24.16
N CYS A 87 13.49 12.96 24.94
CA CYS A 87 14.80 13.56 24.71
C CYS A 87 15.78 12.45 24.37
N LEU A 88 16.61 12.66 23.34
CA LEU A 88 17.55 11.68 22.82
C LEU A 88 18.93 12.32 22.71
N SER A 89 19.98 11.59 23.07
CA SER A 89 21.38 12.03 22.92
C SER A 89 22.30 10.84 22.70
N ASP A 90 23.52 11.12 22.25
CA ASP A 90 24.64 10.19 22.26
C ASP A 90 24.35 8.85 21.53
N LEU A 91 23.74 8.90 20.34
CA LEU A 91 23.63 7.71 19.50
C LEU A 91 25.03 7.21 19.11
N GLN A 92 25.37 5.99 19.50
CA GLN A 92 26.63 5.33 19.16
C GLN A 92 26.34 3.98 18.51
N ILE A 93 27.20 3.61 17.57
CA ILE A 93 27.10 2.35 16.83
C ILE A 93 28.48 1.71 16.89
N ASN A 94 28.62 0.67 17.68
CA ASN A 94 29.86 -0.06 17.84
C ASN A 94 29.78 -1.39 17.09
N ILE A 95 30.80 -1.70 16.27
CA ILE A 95 30.96 -3.01 15.63
C ILE A 95 32.39 -3.48 15.92
N ASP A 96 32.55 -4.65 16.53
CA ASP A 96 33.85 -5.20 16.96
C ASP A 96 34.71 -4.24 17.80
N GLY A 97 34.09 -3.55 18.76
CA GLY A 97 34.80 -2.61 19.64
C GLY A 97 35.13 -1.28 18.97
N LYS A 98 34.82 -1.08 17.67
CA LYS A 98 35.01 0.18 16.96
C LYS A 98 33.71 0.98 16.96
N ASP A 99 33.72 2.13 17.63
CA ASP A 99 32.64 3.10 17.56
C ASP A 99 32.65 3.83 16.21
N LEU A 100 31.52 3.76 15.51
CA LEU A 100 31.24 4.44 14.25
C LEU A 100 30.58 5.81 14.48
N GLY A 101 30.15 6.11 15.72
CA GLY A 101 29.30 7.22 16.13
C GLY A 101 29.91 8.63 16.17
N LYS A 102 31.08 8.85 15.53
CA LYS A 102 31.65 10.21 15.33
C LYS A 102 32.33 10.45 13.99
N GLN A 103 32.55 9.41 13.17
CA GLN A 103 32.88 9.67 11.78
C GLN A 103 31.57 10.16 11.17
N SER A 104 31.52 11.42 10.71
CA SER A 104 30.31 11.83 10.02
C SER A 104 30.13 10.84 8.86
N ILE A 105 28.90 10.36 8.69
CA ILE A 105 28.54 9.53 7.54
C ILE A 105 28.88 10.28 6.22
N GLU A 106 29.11 11.60 6.32
CA GLU A 106 29.63 12.51 5.29
C GLU A 106 31.16 12.45 5.09
N ASP A 107 31.96 12.22 6.14
CA ASP A 107 33.44 12.22 6.12
C ASP A 107 34.03 10.92 5.57
N GLN A 108 33.25 9.85 5.54
CA GLN A 108 33.56 8.69 4.70
C GLN A 108 33.20 9.05 3.25
N THR A 109 34.04 9.88 2.64
CA THR A 109 34.21 9.97 1.19
C THR A 109 34.02 8.59 0.58
N VAL A 110 32.81 8.35 0.06
CA VAL A 110 32.47 7.29 -0.88
C VAL A 110 33.27 6.02 -0.59
N ILE A 111 32.91 5.28 0.47
CA ILE A 111 33.38 3.88 0.53
C ILE A 111 33.06 3.30 -0.83
N ASN A 112 34.14 2.80 -1.42
CA ASN A 112 34.34 2.31 -2.78
C ASN A 112 33.49 1.07 -3.08
N THR A 113 32.24 1.07 -2.63
CA THR A 113 31.19 0.25 -3.17
C THR A 113 31.13 0.63 -4.65
N ASN A 114 31.34 -0.34 -5.52
CA ASN A 114 30.99 -0.25 -6.94
C ASN A 114 29.46 -0.13 -7.09
N ILE A 115 28.79 0.72 -6.30
CA ILE A 115 27.46 1.21 -6.61
C ILE A 115 27.67 1.93 -7.94
N HIS A 116 27.13 1.36 -9.01
CA HIS A 116 27.07 2.02 -10.29
C HIS A 116 26.40 3.39 -10.09
N LYS A 117 27.20 4.44 -9.90
CA LYS A 117 26.73 5.83 -9.70
C LYS A 117 25.95 6.37 -10.91
N ARG A 118 25.83 5.57 -11.96
CA ARG A 118 25.14 5.87 -13.20
C ARG A 118 24.24 4.69 -13.53
N LEU A 119 22.97 4.99 -13.76
CA LEU A 119 22.02 4.06 -14.36
C LEU A 119 22.64 3.42 -15.61
N ILE A 120 22.49 2.11 -15.76
CA ILE A 120 22.97 1.38 -16.93
C ILE A 120 22.12 1.84 -18.12
N LYS A 121 22.68 2.70 -18.99
CA LYS A 121 21.90 3.44 -20.02
C LYS A 121 21.06 2.53 -20.92
N ASN A 122 21.55 1.34 -21.28
CA ASN A 122 20.83 0.40 -22.14
C ASN A 122 19.70 -0.37 -21.43
N LYS A 123 19.56 -0.21 -20.12
CA LYS A 123 18.44 -0.73 -19.31
C LYS A 123 17.37 0.35 -19.04
N ILE A 124 17.60 1.60 -19.46
CA ILE A 124 16.65 2.69 -19.25
C ILE A 124 15.57 2.64 -20.34
N ILE A 125 14.33 2.46 -19.93
CA ILE A 125 13.16 2.59 -20.79
C ILE A 125 12.52 3.94 -20.50
N LYS A 126 12.48 4.81 -21.50
CA LYS A 126 11.85 6.13 -21.36
C LYS A 126 10.33 5.95 -21.32
N LEU A 127 9.71 6.43 -20.26
CA LEU A 127 8.25 6.52 -20.17
C LEU A 127 7.75 7.76 -20.93
N SER A 128 6.56 7.63 -21.52
CA SER A 128 5.81 8.75 -22.09
C SER A 128 4.81 9.28 -21.06
N HIS A 129 4.51 10.58 -21.12
CA HIS A 129 3.38 11.17 -20.39
C HIS A 129 2.04 10.89 -21.09
N ASP A 130 2.10 10.40 -22.32
CA ASP A 130 0.97 9.88 -23.08
C ASP A 130 0.92 8.35 -23.01
N ASN A 131 -0.22 7.78 -23.40
CA ASN A 131 -0.37 6.35 -23.51
C ASN A 131 0.44 5.80 -24.71
N ASP A 132 1.57 5.16 -24.43
CA ASP A 132 2.49 4.59 -25.44
C ASP A 132 2.21 3.10 -25.63
N SER A 133 1.52 2.73 -26.72
CA SER A 133 1.17 1.32 -27.03
C SER A 133 2.37 0.37 -27.16
N THR A 134 3.58 0.89 -27.33
CA THR A 134 4.82 0.10 -27.40
C THR A 134 5.49 -0.11 -26.05
N LEU A 135 4.93 0.43 -24.96
CA LEU A 135 5.54 0.35 -23.63
C LEU A 135 5.78 -1.10 -23.19
N LEU A 136 4.76 -1.97 -23.26
CA LEU A 136 4.88 -3.35 -22.80
C LEU A 136 5.82 -4.19 -23.66
N THR A 137 6.01 -3.87 -24.94
CA THR A 137 6.96 -4.61 -25.81
C THR A 137 8.42 -4.37 -25.42
N ARG A 138 8.68 -3.30 -24.67
CA ARG A 138 10.01 -2.97 -24.14
C ARG A 138 10.25 -3.52 -22.74
N ILE A 139 9.21 -4.02 -22.06
CA ILE A 139 9.27 -4.57 -20.69
C ILE A 139 8.85 -6.04 -20.71
N ASN A 140 9.73 -6.90 -21.24
CA ASN A 140 9.47 -8.33 -21.41
C ASN A 140 9.11 -9.03 -20.09
N GLU A 141 9.58 -8.51 -18.96
CA GLU A 141 9.30 -9.01 -17.62
C GLU A 141 7.79 -8.99 -17.31
N LEU A 142 6.95 -8.21 -17.99
CA LEU A 142 5.51 -8.15 -17.71
C LEU A 142 4.67 -9.17 -18.48
N LYS A 143 5.24 -9.79 -19.53
CA LYS A 143 4.48 -10.61 -20.48
C LYS A 143 3.71 -11.74 -19.80
N ASP A 144 4.38 -12.51 -18.95
CA ASP A 144 3.80 -13.71 -18.33
C ASP A 144 3.25 -13.47 -16.91
N LYS A 145 3.12 -12.20 -16.48
CA LYS A 145 2.67 -11.84 -15.14
C LYS A 145 1.14 -11.81 -15.05
N LYS A 146 0.60 -12.34 -13.96
CA LYS A 146 -0.83 -12.35 -13.64
C LYS A 146 -1.23 -11.13 -12.81
N ILE A 147 -0.35 -10.71 -11.90
CA ILE A 147 -0.58 -9.55 -11.02
C ILE A 147 0.59 -8.58 -11.13
N ILE A 148 0.29 -7.31 -11.38
CA ILE A 148 1.28 -6.23 -11.50
C ILE A 148 0.99 -5.16 -10.45
N GLY A 149 1.92 -5.00 -9.51
CA GLY A 149 1.88 -3.92 -8.53
C GLY A 149 2.51 -2.64 -9.09
N LEU A 150 1.77 -1.53 -9.03
CA LEU A 150 2.22 -0.18 -9.38
C LEU A 150 2.32 0.63 -8.08
N GLY A 151 3.51 0.58 -7.46
CA GLY A 151 3.80 1.20 -6.18
C GLY A 151 4.21 2.66 -6.33
N GLU A 152 3.54 3.59 -5.66
CA GLU A 152 3.97 4.99 -5.60
C GLU A 152 4.80 5.27 -4.35
N CYS A 153 5.85 6.10 -4.45
CA CYS A 153 6.68 6.48 -3.30
C CYS A 153 6.07 7.64 -2.49
N THR A 154 5.04 8.30 -3.02
CA THR A 154 4.29 9.38 -2.36
C THR A 154 2.91 9.51 -3.00
N HIS A 155 1.89 9.74 -2.19
CA HIS A 155 0.51 9.99 -2.65
C HIS A 155 0.32 11.40 -3.26
N GLY A 156 1.29 12.29 -3.05
CA GLY A 156 1.16 13.73 -3.29
C GLY A 156 1.69 14.24 -4.64
N SER A 157 2.12 13.37 -5.55
CA SER A 157 2.71 13.76 -6.84
C SER A 157 1.74 13.56 -8.00
N GLN A 158 1.51 14.65 -8.76
CA GLN A 158 0.63 14.65 -9.93
C GLN A 158 1.28 13.91 -11.12
N GLU A 159 2.58 14.08 -11.31
CA GLU A 159 3.33 13.43 -12.39
C GLU A 159 3.43 11.93 -12.18
N LEU A 160 3.65 11.49 -10.94
CA LEU A 160 3.64 10.07 -10.58
C LEU A 160 2.28 9.46 -10.87
N LYS A 161 1.21 10.08 -10.38
CA LYS A 161 -0.17 9.63 -10.62
C LYS A 161 -0.50 9.54 -12.10
N THR A 162 -0.10 10.55 -12.88
CA THR A 162 -0.26 10.55 -14.35
C THR A 162 0.48 9.36 -14.96
N ALA A 163 1.74 9.13 -14.58
CA ALA A 163 2.53 8.02 -15.11
C ALA A 163 1.90 6.65 -14.78
N VAL A 164 1.42 6.44 -13.56
CA VAL A 164 0.74 5.20 -13.14
C VAL A 164 -0.56 4.99 -13.92
N ILE A 165 -1.35 6.05 -14.13
CA ILE A 165 -2.59 5.99 -14.92
C ILE A 165 -2.29 5.63 -16.37
N GLN A 166 -1.30 6.25 -17.01
CA GLN A 166 -0.93 5.90 -18.39
C GLN A 166 -0.41 4.47 -18.50
N PHE A 167 0.38 4.02 -17.51
CA PHE A 167 0.82 2.63 -17.44
C PHE A 167 -0.37 1.67 -17.33
N SER A 168 -1.36 2.01 -16.51
CA SER A 168 -2.58 1.23 -16.32
C SER A 168 -3.42 1.16 -17.60
N LYS A 169 -3.62 2.28 -18.28
CA LYS A 169 -4.28 2.32 -19.60
C LYS A 169 -3.59 1.42 -20.60
N ASN A 170 -2.26 1.38 -20.59
CA ASN A 170 -1.49 0.53 -21.48
C ASN A 170 -1.67 -0.96 -21.21
N LEU A 171 -1.64 -1.37 -19.93
CA LEU A 171 -1.94 -2.74 -19.51
C LEU A 171 -3.37 -3.16 -19.82
N ILE A 172 -4.33 -2.23 -19.72
CA ILE A 172 -5.74 -2.48 -20.10
C ILE A 172 -5.86 -2.71 -21.61
N GLN A 173 -5.28 -1.85 -22.43
CA GLN A 173 -5.46 -1.92 -23.88
C GLN A 173 -4.60 -2.99 -24.55
N ASN A 174 -3.39 -3.23 -24.04
CA ASN A 174 -2.37 -4.04 -24.72
C ASN A 174 -1.86 -5.22 -23.88
N GLY A 175 -2.40 -5.42 -22.66
CA GLY A 175 -1.92 -6.41 -21.70
C GLY A 175 -3.01 -7.26 -21.07
N ASP A 176 -4.21 -7.30 -21.64
CA ASP A 176 -5.34 -8.11 -21.16
C ASP A 176 -5.67 -7.90 -19.67
N CYS A 177 -5.50 -6.66 -19.17
CA CYS A 177 -5.85 -6.33 -17.81
C CYS A 177 -7.37 -6.23 -17.62
N ARG A 178 -7.89 -6.96 -16.64
CA ARG A 178 -9.32 -7.07 -16.31
C ARG A 178 -9.70 -6.29 -15.05
N PHE A 179 -8.76 -6.07 -14.14
CA PHE A 179 -9.00 -5.47 -12.84
C PHE A 179 -7.95 -4.42 -12.51
N VAL A 180 -8.40 -3.27 -12.04
CA VAL A 180 -7.55 -2.26 -11.40
C VAL A 180 -8.00 -2.11 -9.96
N LEU A 181 -7.11 -2.43 -9.03
CA LEU A 181 -7.35 -2.32 -7.60
C LEU A 181 -6.61 -1.09 -7.09
N LEU A 182 -7.30 -0.18 -6.41
CA LEU A 182 -6.70 0.98 -5.78
C LEU A 182 -6.58 0.77 -4.27
N GLU A 183 -5.59 1.39 -3.64
CA GLU A 183 -5.45 1.49 -2.17
C GLU A 183 -6.58 2.35 -1.56
N ALA A 184 -7.79 1.81 -1.61
CA ALA A 184 -8.99 2.35 -1.01
C ALA A 184 -9.89 1.18 -0.56
N PRO A 185 -10.82 1.42 0.38
CA PRO A 185 -11.76 0.41 0.83
C PRO A 185 -12.56 -0.18 -0.34
N VAL A 186 -12.75 -1.49 -0.35
CA VAL A 186 -13.50 -2.17 -1.42
C VAL A 186 -14.91 -1.59 -1.58
N ASP A 187 -15.62 -1.38 -0.46
CA ASP A 187 -16.97 -0.82 -0.45
C ASP A 187 -17.07 0.61 -1.00
N ALA A 188 -16.02 1.42 -0.81
CA ALA A 188 -15.93 2.76 -1.40
C ALA A 188 -15.96 2.72 -2.92
N LEU A 189 -15.34 1.71 -3.53
CA LEU A 189 -15.22 1.60 -4.98
C LEU A 189 -16.31 0.74 -5.64
N LEU A 190 -17.19 0.09 -4.88
CA LEU A 190 -18.35 -0.63 -5.45
C LEU A 190 -19.27 0.29 -6.28
N LEU A 191 -19.54 1.51 -5.78
CA LEU A 191 -20.34 2.51 -6.51
C LEU A 191 -19.62 2.98 -7.78
N VAL A 192 -18.31 3.18 -7.69
CA VAL A 192 -17.48 3.59 -8.84
C VAL A 192 -17.44 2.49 -9.90
N ASP A 193 -17.30 1.23 -9.50
CA ASP A 193 -17.33 0.10 -10.44
C ASP A 193 -18.68 0.05 -11.17
N ALA A 194 -19.79 0.03 -10.43
CA ALA A 194 -21.13 -0.02 -11.02
C ALA A 194 -21.39 1.14 -12.00
N TYR A 195 -20.80 2.32 -11.75
CA TYR A 195 -20.83 3.45 -12.66
C TYR A 195 -20.03 3.22 -13.95
N ILE A 196 -18.79 2.71 -13.87
CA ILE A 196 -18.00 2.40 -15.07
C ILE A 196 -18.54 1.18 -15.84
N GLN A 197 -19.27 0.28 -15.17
CA GLN A 197 -19.97 -0.83 -15.81
C GLN A 197 -21.23 -0.37 -16.57
N GLY A 198 -21.73 0.83 -16.28
CA GLY A 198 -22.97 1.37 -16.84
C GLY A 198 -24.25 0.83 -16.19
N ILE A 199 -24.15 0.25 -15.00
CA ILE A 199 -25.30 -0.30 -14.24
C ILE A 199 -26.11 0.83 -13.59
N ILE A 200 -25.40 1.87 -13.14
CA ILE A 200 -25.97 3.06 -12.52
C ILE A 200 -25.34 4.31 -13.15
N SER A 201 -26.13 5.35 -13.40
CA SER A 201 -25.62 6.62 -13.93
C SER A 201 -26.63 7.73 -13.68
N SER A 202 -26.22 8.80 -13.00
CA SER A 202 -26.95 10.05 -12.84
C SER A 202 -25.99 11.18 -12.46
N PRO A 203 -26.36 12.46 -12.62
CA PRO A 203 -25.54 13.58 -12.15
C PRO A 203 -25.22 13.52 -10.65
N ASP A 204 -26.16 13.01 -9.83
CA ASP A 204 -25.95 12.84 -8.39
C ASP A 204 -24.93 11.73 -8.08
N ILE A 205 -24.95 10.62 -8.84
CA ILE A 205 -23.96 9.55 -8.72
C ILE A 205 -22.57 10.06 -9.11
N GLU A 206 -22.45 10.85 -10.18
CA GLU A 206 -21.18 11.45 -10.60
C GLU A 206 -20.59 12.36 -9.52
N LYS A 207 -21.45 13.13 -8.85
CA LYS A 207 -21.06 13.95 -7.71
C LYS A 207 -20.58 13.09 -6.53
N GLN A 208 -21.32 12.06 -6.15
CA GLN A 208 -20.93 11.14 -5.07
C GLN A 208 -19.60 10.43 -5.37
N ILE A 209 -19.38 9.97 -6.59
CA ILE A 209 -18.11 9.36 -7.01
C ILE A 209 -16.96 10.34 -6.86
N LYS A 210 -17.16 11.60 -7.28
CA LYS A 210 -16.14 12.64 -7.10
C LYS A 210 -15.80 12.88 -5.63
N GLU A 211 -16.80 12.87 -4.75
CA GLU A 211 -16.61 12.99 -3.29
C GLU A 211 -15.85 11.79 -2.70
N ILE A 212 -16.17 10.56 -3.14
CA ILE A 212 -15.44 9.34 -2.76
C ILE A 212 -13.98 9.44 -3.21
N MET A 213 -13.73 9.79 -4.47
CA MET A 213 -12.37 9.91 -5.01
C MET A 213 -11.58 11.02 -4.33
N GLN A 214 -12.24 12.11 -3.92
CA GLN A 214 -11.65 13.18 -3.12
C GLN A 214 -11.26 12.73 -1.71
N MET A 215 -12.04 11.84 -1.10
CA MET A 215 -11.79 11.33 0.25
C MET A 215 -10.51 10.48 0.31
N PHE A 216 -10.24 9.67 -0.73
CA PHE A 216 -9.13 8.72 -0.72
C PHE A 216 -7.89 9.19 -1.46
N PHE A 217 -8.02 10.16 -2.38
CA PHE A 217 -6.92 10.55 -3.25
C PHE A 217 -6.76 12.07 -3.34
N THR A 218 -5.67 12.57 -2.77
CA THR A 218 -5.21 13.96 -2.97
C THR A 218 -5.01 14.25 -4.46
N ASN A 219 -5.43 15.40 -4.98
CA ASN A 219 -5.34 15.71 -6.42
C ASN A 219 -6.01 14.61 -7.28
N ASN A 220 -7.33 14.48 -7.16
CA ASN A 220 -8.16 13.43 -7.79
C ASN A 220 -8.58 13.72 -9.22
N SER A 221 -8.26 14.87 -9.81
CA SER A 221 -8.64 15.23 -11.18
C SER A 221 -8.22 14.18 -12.20
N GLU A 222 -6.99 13.69 -12.09
CA GLU A 222 -6.40 12.69 -12.97
C GLU A 222 -7.11 11.34 -12.81
N LEU A 223 -7.41 10.97 -11.57
CA LEU A 223 -8.12 9.74 -11.24
C LEU A 223 -9.57 9.79 -11.74
N MET A 224 -10.25 10.92 -11.60
CA MET A 224 -11.58 11.11 -12.18
C MET A 224 -11.54 11.01 -13.72
N GLY A 225 -10.56 11.62 -14.36
CA GLY A 225 -10.35 11.45 -15.80
C GLY A 225 -10.04 10.00 -16.21
N PHE A 226 -9.47 9.20 -15.30
CA PHE A 226 -9.28 7.76 -15.50
C PHE A 226 -10.58 6.96 -15.32
N VAL A 227 -11.42 7.31 -14.34
CA VAL A 227 -12.76 6.73 -14.14
C VAL A 227 -13.63 6.98 -15.37
N ASP A 228 -13.67 8.21 -15.88
CA ASP A 228 -14.41 8.56 -17.10
C ASP A 228 -13.90 7.76 -18.31
N TRP A 229 -12.58 7.65 -18.44
CA TRP A 229 -11.96 6.86 -19.50
C TRP A 229 -12.32 5.36 -19.41
N LEU A 230 -12.34 4.78 -18.20
CA LEU A 230 -12.75 3.39 -17.98
C LEU A 230 -14.22 3.17 -18.36
N LYS A 231 -15.11 4.11 -18.01
CA LYS A 231 -16.53 4.06 -18.40
C LYS A 231 -16.68 4.03 -19.92
N GLU A 232 -16.00 4.92 -20.64
CA GLU A 232 -16.05 4.94 -22.11
C GLU A 232 -15.42 3.68 -22.74
N TYR A 233 -14.30 3.20 -22.20
CA TYR A 233 -13.68 1.96 -22.64
C TYR A 233 -14.63 0.76 -22.50
N ASN A 234 -15.29 0.63 -21.34
CA ASN A 234 -16.20 -0.47 -21.03
C ASN A 234 -17.50 -0.47 -21.85
N LYS A 235 -17.91 0.66 -22.45
CA LYS A 235 -19.09 0.69 -23.34
C LYS A 235 -18.89 -0.16 -24.60
N THR A 236 -17.65 -0.26 -25.07
CA THR A 236 -17.32 -0.94 -26.35
C THR A 236 -16.52 -2.22 -26.16
N SER A 237 -15.98 -2.45 -24.96
CA SER A 237 -15.22 -3.66 -24.67
C SER A 237 -16.12 -4.87 -24.47
N LEU A 238 -15.80 -5.98 -25.16
CA LEU A 238 -16.42 -7.29 -24.91
C LEU A 238 -16.09 -7.83 -23.51
N ARG A 239 -14.97 -7.39 -22.92
CA ARG A 239 -14.51 -7.78 -21.58
C ARG A 239 -14.27 -6.49 -20.79
N LYS A 240 -15.26 -6.06 -20.01
CA LYS A 240 -15.28 -4.78 -19.27
C LYS A 240 -14.34 -4.76 -18.07
N VAL A 241 -13.42 -3.83 -17.98
CA VAL A 241 -12.48 -3.72 -16.85
C VAL A 241 -13.24 -3.32 -15.59
N HIS A 242 -12.91 -3.96 -14.46
CA HIS A 242 -13.42 -3.58 -13.15
C HIS A 242 -12.44 -2.67 -12.41
N LEU A 243 -12.98 -1.70 -11.68
CA LEU A 243 -12.24 -0.86 -10.75
C LEU A 243 -12.69 -1.23 -9.34
N SER A 244 -11.77 -1.66 -8.49
CA SER A 244 -12.10 -2.05 -7.12
C SER A 244 -11.13 -1.43 -6.12
N GLY A 245 -11.49 -1.50 -4.85
CA GLY A 245 -10.55 -1.29 -3.77
C GLY A 245 -9.73 -2.55 -3.54
N MET A 246 -8.71 -2.42 -2.71
CA MET A 246 -8.05 -3.57 -2.09
C MET A 246 -7.91 -3.41 -0.58
N ASP A 247 -8.30 -2.26 -0.04
CA ASP A 247 -8.21 -1.98 1.38
C ASP A 247 -9.52 -2.32 2.10
N TYR A 248 -9.50 -2.28 3.42
CA TYR A 248 -10.69 -2.43 4.24
C TYR A 248 -10.79 -1.29 5.26
N LYS A 249 -12.00 -1.06 5.75
CA LYS A 249 -12.25 -0.24 6.95
C LYS A 249 -12.75 -1.12 8.08
N ASP A 250 -12.29 -0.82 9.29
CA ASP A 250 -12.67 -1.54 10.51
C ASP A 250 -14.16 -1.37 10.89
N ILE A 251 -14.82 -0.36 10.32
CA ILE A 251 -16.24 -0.05 10.52
C ILE A 251 -16.95 -0.19 9.18
N ILE A 252 -18.18 -0.71 9.19
CA ILE A 252 -19.05 -0.70 7.99
C ILE A 252 -19.10 0.73 7.48
N SER A 253 -18.51 0.93 6.30
CA SER A 253 -18.42 2.26 5.74
C SER A 253 -19.79 2.70 5.23
N PRO A 254 -20.14 4.00 5.34
CA PRO A 254 -21.34 4.53 4.69
C PRO A 254 -21.41 4.20 3.19
N TYR A 255 -20.26 3.97 2.53
CA TYR A 255 -20.22 3.64 1.10
C TYR A 255 -20.96 2.36 0.73
N PHE A 256 -21.00 1.34 1.59
CA PHE A 256 -21.75 0.12 1.24
C PHE A 256 -23.27 0.37 1.31
N TYR A 257 -23.71 1.23 2.22
CA TYR A 257 -25.10 1.71 2.24
C TYR A 257 -25.42 2.52 1.00
N ASP A 258 -24.55 3.46 0.62
CA ASP A 258 -24.73 4.30 -0.56
C ASP A 258 -24.79 3.45 -1.83
N TYR A 259 -23.93 2.45 -1.95
CA TYR A 259 -23.97 1.49 -3.05
C TYR A 259 -25.31 0.76 -3.13
N LEU A 260 -25.75 0.14 -2.03
CA LEU A 260 -27.03 -0.60 -2.00
C LEU A 260 -28.22 0.31 -2.26
N LEU A 261 -28.22 1.53 -1.72
CA LEU A 261 -29.28 2.51 -1.91
C LEU A 261 -29.37 2.98 -3.37
N ASN A 262 -28.23 3.31 -3.99
CA ASN A 262 -28.19 3.71 -5.40
C ASN A 262 -28.50 2.54 -6.34
N LEU A 263 -28.10 1.32 -5.98
CA LEU A 263 -28.35 0.13 -6.77
C LEU A 263 -29.81 -0.33 -6.66
N LEU A 264 -30.42 -0.31 -5.49
CA LEU A 264 -31.70 -0.98 -5.24
C LEU A 264 -32.86 -0.06 -4.89
N ASP A 265 -32.63 1.25 -4.70
CA ASP A 265 -33.60 2.17 -4.10
C ASP A 265 -33.99 1.81 -2.65
N LYS A 266 -34.74 2.70 -1.98
CA LYS A 266 -35.11 2.51 -0.56
C LYS A 266 -36.06 1.33 -0.35
N GLU A 267 -36.92 1.05 -1.32
CA GLU A 267 -37.96 0.04 -1.18
C GLU A 267 -37.36 -1.36 -1.35
N LYS A 268 -36.65 -1.60 -2.46
CA LYS A 268 -36.06 -2.93 -2.72
C LYS A 268 -34.78 -3.15 -1.92
N GLY A 269 -34.05 -2.08 -1.58
CA GLY A 269 -32.86 -2.13 -0.74
C GLY A 269 -33.13 -2.36 0.75
N ARG A 270 -34.37 -2.20 1.22
CA ARG A 270 -34.70 -2.16 2.67
C ARG A 270 -34.14 -3.34 3.45
N TYR A 271 -34.29 -4.56 2.94
CA TYR A 271 -33.79 -5.75 3.62
C TYR A 271 -32.26 -5.71 3.77
N TYR A 272 -31.55 -5.46 2.67
CA TYR A 272 -30.08 -5.36 2.67
C TYR A 272 -29.59 -4.28 3.63
N LEU A 273 -30.22 -3.10 3.65
CA LEU A 273 -29.82 -1.99 4.51
C LEU A 273 -30.00 -2.32 6.00
N LEU A 274 -31.10 -2.99 6.38
CA LEU A 274 -31.32 -3.43 7.76
C LEU A 274 -30.30 -4.50 8.18
N LYS A 275 -30.08 -5.51 7.34
CA LYS A 275 -29.08 -6.56 7.62
C LYS A 275 -27.66 -6.01 7.67
N LEU A 276 -27.35 -5.01 6.85
CA LEU A 276 -26.06 -4.33 6.92
C LEU A 276 -25.89 -3.56 8.23
N TYR A 277 -26.95 -2.91 8.73
CA TYR A 277 -26.96 -2.25 10.04
C TYR A 277 -26.68 -3.22 11.18
N ASP A 278 -27.30 -4.39 11.13
CA ASP A 278 -27.12 -5.45 12.11
C ASP A 278 -25.83 -6.27 11.89
N LYS A 279 -25.04 -5.95 10.85
CA LYS A 279 -23.79 -6.65 10.46
C LYS A 279 -24.01 -8.13 10.11
N GLU A 280 -25.21 -8.46 9.64
CA GLU A 280 -25.67 -9.80 9.31
C GLU A 280 -25.31 -10.19 7.86
N PHE A 281 -24.01 -10.23 7.55
CA PHE A 281 -23.51 -10.52 6.19
C PHE A 281 -23.95 -11.89 5.65
N LYS A 282 -24.18 -12.88 6.53
CA LYS A 282 -24.70 -14.20 6.12
C LYS A 282 -26.12 -14.11 5.58
N ASP A 283 -26.98 -13.34 6.24
CA ASP A 283 -28.36 -13.12 5.82
C ASP A 283 -28.42 -12.27 4.54
N ILE A 284 -27.51 -11.30 4.37
CA ILE A 284 -27.33 -10.56 3.12
C ILE A 284 -27.00 -11.52 1.98
N LEU A 285 -26.02 -12.41 2.17
CA LEU A 285 -25.57 -13.35 1.14
C LEU A 285 -26.69 -14.32 0.75
N GLN A 286 -27.38 -14.89 1.74
CA GLN A 286 -28.50 -15.80 1.48
C GLN A 286 -29.61 -15.10 0.69
N TYR A 287 -30.03 -13.92 1.11
CA TYR A 287 -31.09 -13.18 0.45
C TYR A 287 -30.70 -12.76 -0.98
N ALA A 288 -29.45 -12.35 -1.20
CA ALA A 288 -28.93 -12.03 -2.53
C ALA A 288 -29.06 -13.22 -3.52
N HIS A 289 -28.87 -14.46 -3.04
CA HIS A 289 -29.06 -15.65 -3.87
C HIS A 289 -30.51 -15.95 -4.22
N GLU A 290 -31.49 -15.37 -3.52
CA GLU A 290 -32.92 -15.52 -3.80
C GLU A 290 -33.47 -14.32 -4.61
N ASP A 291 -32.78 -13.18 -4.57
CA ASP A 291 -33.20 -11.92 -5.20
C ASP A 291 -32.97 -11.89 -6.72
N VAL A 292 -34.03 -12.22 -7.47
CA VAL A 292 -34.03 -12.18 -8.95
C VAL A 292 -33.82 -10.75 -9.48
N TYR A 293 -34.29 -9.73 -8.77
CA TYR A 293 -34.14 -8.34 -9.21
C TYR A 293 -32.68 -7.92 -9.13
N LEU A 294 -32.01 -8.16 -8.01
CA LEU A 294 -30.59 -7.87 -7.83
C LEU A 294 -29.74 -8.60 -8.88
N LYS A 295 -29.96 -9.91 -9.08
CA LYS A 295 -29.25 -10.71 -10.09
C LYS A 295 -29.42 -10.15 -11.49
N THR A 296 -30.65 -9.79 -11.87
CA THR A 296 -30.95 -9.21 -13.19
C THR A 296 -30.26 -7.86 -13.37
N LYS A 297 -30.26 -7.03 -12.32
CA LYS A 297 -29.69 -5.68 -12.37
C LYS A 297 -28.17 -5.69 -12.48
N LEU A 298 -27.49 -6.59 -11.76
CA LEU A 298 -26.04 -6.71 -11.79
C LEU A 298 -25.53 -7.52 -13.00
N GLY A 299 -26.32 -8.50 -13.47
CA GLY A 299 -25.83 -9.52 -14.39
C GLY A 299 -24.87 -10.49 -13.70
N GLU A 300 -24.50 -11.56 -14.40
CA GLU A 300 -23.77 -12.70 -13.82
C GLU A 300 -22.42 -12.32 -13.18
N GLU A 301 -21.55 -11.62 -13.93
CA GLU A 301 -20.20 -11.28 -13.46
C GLU A 301 -20.22 -10.32 -12.26
N ASN A 302 -21.00 -9.23 -12.32
CA ASN A 302 -21.09 -8.28 -11.20
C ASN A 302 -21.82 -8.85 -9.99
N PHE A 303 -22.82 -9.73 -10.19
CA PHE A 303 -23.47 -10.41 -9.08
C PHE A 303 -22.47 -11.34 -8.38
N SER A 304 -21.64 -12.07 -9.13
CA SER A 304 -20.58 -12.91 -8.56
C SER A 304 -19.54 -12.10 -7.81
N LEU A 305 -19.17 -10.90 -8.28
CA LEU A 305 -18.27 -9.99 -7.56
C LEU A 305 -18.90 -9.48 -6.25
N PHE A 306 -20.18 -9.11 -6.31
CA PHE A 306 -20.95 -8.67 -5.15
C PHE A 306 -21.02 -9.75 -4.06
N THR A 307 -21.38 -10.98 -4.42
CA THR A 307 -21.43 -12.10 -3.46
C THR A 307 -20.03 -12.45 -2.95
N GLN A 308 -19.01 -12.42 -3.81
CA GLN A 308 -17.63 -12.67 -3.39
C GLN A 308 -17.16 -11.67 -2.33
N TYR A 309 -17.48 -10.39 -2.49
CA TYR A 309 -17.15 -9.36 -1.50
C TYR A 309 -17.81 -9.65 -0.14
N ILE A 310 -19.10 -10.00 -0.14
CA ILE A 310 -19.82 -10.35 1.10
C ILE A 310 -19.24 -11.60 1.76
N GLU A 311 -18.90 -12.64 0.99
CA GLU A 311 -18.20 -13.82 1.50
C GLU A 311 -16.86 -13.45 2.14
N THR A 312 -16.11 -12.53 1.55
CA THR A 312 -14.86 -12.03 2.14
C THR A 312 -15.11 -11.31 3.45
N CYS A 313 -16.17 -10.50 3.54
CA CYS A 313 -16.58 -9.88 4.81
C CYS A 313 -16.89 -10.95 5.88
N ILE A 314 -17.61 -12.02 5.52
CA ILE A 314 -17.90 -13.14 6.44
C ILE A 314 -16.61 -13.84 6.89
N ASN A 315 -15.75 -14.21 5.94
CA ASN A 315 -14.54 -14.99 6.19
C ASN A 315 -13.50 -14.24 7.02
N LEU A 316 -13.42 -12.92 6.84
CA LEU A 316 -12.50 -12.06 7.58
C LEU A 316 -13.14 -11.50 8.86
N GLY A 317 -14.37 -11.90 9.17
CA GLY A 317 -15.07 -11.46 10.38
C GLY A 317 -15.36 -9.96 10.42
N ILE A 318 -15.47 -9.30 9.26
CA ILE A 318 -15.76 -7.87 9.18
C ILE A 318 -17.08 -7.58 9.91
N GLY A 319 -17.02 -6.66 10.88
CA GLY A 319 -18.16 -6.29 11.72
C GLY A 319 -18.31 -7.10 13.02
N SER A 320 -17.69 -8.28 13.13
CA SER A 320 -17.87 -9.19 14.28
C SER A 320 -16.98 -8.86 15.50
N GLN A 321 -15.75 -8.37 15.29
CA GLN A 321 -14.81 -7.78 16.26
C GLN A 321 -13.56 -7.28 15.50
N LEU A 322 -12.82 -6.30 16.04
CA LEU A 322 -11.65 -5.68 15.38
C LEU A 322 -10.58 -6.74 15.05
N PRO A 323 -10.19 -6.93 13.77
CA PRO A 323 -8.89 -7.51 13.50
C PRO A 323 -7.79 -6.50 13.94
N PRO A 324 -6.65 -6.96 14.48
CA PRO A 324 -5.51 -6.10 14.72
C PRO A 324 -5.06 -5.36 13.44
N PRO A 325 -4.47 -4.17 13.52
CA PRO A 325 -3.93 -3.44 12.36
C PRO A 325 -2.92 -4.24 11.51
N ASP A 326 -2.29 -5.28 12.08
CA ASP A 326 -1.41 -6.23 11.37
C ASP A 326 -2.12 -7.06 10.26
N TYR A 327 -3.43 -6.86 10.06
CA TYR A 327 -4.24 -7.57 9.07
C TYR A 327 -4.57 -6.75 7.82
N ARG A 328 -4.14 -5.48 7.70
CA ARG A 328 -4.48 -4.65 6.53
C ARG A 328 -3.88 -5.17 5.24
N ASP A 329 -2.58 -5.38 5.21
CA ASP A 329 -1.89 -5.96 4.06
C ASP A 329 -2.27 -7.44 3.86
N PHE A 330 -2.73 -8.12 4.90
CA PHE A 330 -3.32 -9.45 4.77
C PHE A 330 -4.69 -9.41 4.08
N TYR A 331 -5.54 -8.44 4.39
CA TYR A 331 -6.80 -8.19 3.69
C TYR A 331 -6.53 -7.84 2.22
N MET A 332 -5.64 -6.89 1.99
CA MET A 332 -5.19 -6.48 0.65
C MET A 332 -4.73 -7.67 -0.19
N PHE A 333 -3.89 -8.54 0.39
CA PHE A 333 -3.49 -9.78 -0.24
C PHE A 333 -4.68 -10.72 -0.50
N THR A 334 -5.52 -10.97 0.50
CA THR A 334 -6.61 -11.95 0.45
C THR A 334 -7.63 -11.57 -0.63
N TYR A 335 -8.09 -10.32 -0.64
CA TYR A 335 -9.05 -9.84 -1.62
C TYR A 335 -8.47 -9.83 -3.04
N THR A 336 -7.24 -9.33 -3.20
CA THR A 336 -6.54 -9.38 -4.50
C THR A 336 -6.41 -10.81 -5.01
N LYS A 337 -6.05 -11.74 -4.12
CA LYS A 337 -5.92 -13.16 -4.46
C LYS A 337 -7.26 -13.76 -4.89
N GLN A 338 -8.34 -13.49 -4.18
CA GLN A 338 -9.68 -13.98 -4.54
C GLN A 338 -10.10 -13.50 -5.93
N LEU A 339 -9.93 -12.20 -6.21
CA LEU A 339 -10.24 -11.66 -7.54
C LEU A 339 -9.39 -12.32 -8.62
N ALA A 340 -8.09 -12.44 -8.38
CA ALA A 340 -7.17 -13.05 -9.35
C ALA A 340 -7.44 -14.55 -9.58
N ASP A 341 -7.78 -15.32 -8.54
CA ASP A 341 -7.97 -16.77 -8.67
C ASP A 341 -9.36 -17.14 -9.21
N HIS A 342 -10.39 -16.36 -8.92
CA HIS A 342 -11.77 -16.68 -9.35
C HIS A 342 -12.17 -16.04 -10.68
N PHE A 343 -11.68 -14.83 -10.99
CA PHE A 343 -12.20 -14.05 -12.13
C PHE A 343 -11.23 -13.92 -13.31
N LEU A 344 -9.92 -14.07 -13.10
CA LEU A 344 -8.95 -13.99 -14.20
C LEU A 344 -8.82 -15.32 -14.93
N LYS A 345 -8.90 -15.26 -16.26
CA LYS A 345 -8.42 -16.33 -17.14
C LYS A 345 -6.88 -16.38 -17.13
N LYS A 346 -6.34 -17.44 -17.73
CA LYS A 346 -4.90 -17.76 -17.72
C LYS A 346 -3.98 -16.60 -18.14
N ASP A 347 -4.37 -15.85 -19.16
CA ASP A 347 -3.56 -14.79 -19.76
C ASP A 347 -4.00 -13.38 -19.32
N GLU A 348 -5.07 -13.29 -18.53
CA GLU A 348 -5.59 -12.02 -18.03
C GLU A 348 -4.80 -11.51 -16.83
N LYS A 349 -4.77 -10.19 -16.68
CA LYS A 349 -3.98 -9.50 -15.65
C LYS A 349 -4.85 -8.72 -14.68
N LEU A 350 -4.31 -8.51 -13.49
CA LEU A 350 -4.81 -7.59 -12.48
C LEU A 350 -3.71 -6.61 -12.08
N ILE A 351 -4.09 -5.35 -11.92
CA ILE A 351 -3.22 -4.27 -11.45
C ILE A 351 -3.60 -3.92 -10.01
N THR A 352 -2.62 -3.68 -9.16
CA THR A 352 -2.80 -3.01 -7.85
C THR A 352 -2.03 -1.71 -7.85
N HIS A 353 -2.68 -0.57 -7.61
CA HIS A 353 -2.06 0.74 -7.43
C HIS A 353 -2.19 1.15 -5.96
N ALA A 354 -1.04 1.19 -5.27
CA ALA A 354 -0.95 1.51 -3.85
C ALA A 354 0.41 2.15 -3.54
N HIS A 355 0.62 2.56 -2.30
CA HIS A 355 1.94 2.94 -1.83
C HIS A 355 2.93 1.77 -2.00
N SER A 356 4.19 2.11 -2.34
CA SER A 356 5.25 1.13 -2.58
C SER A 356 5.50 0.22 -1.37
N ALA A 357 5.23 0.71 -0.16
CA ALA A 357 5.34 -0.09 1.06
C ALA A 357 4.46 -1.35 0.99
N HIS A 358 3.19 -1.21 0.59
CA HIS A 358 2.22 -2.31 0.48
C HIS A 358 2.56 -3.31 -0.62
N LEU A 359 3.14 -2.84 -1.73
CA LEU A 359 3.39 -3.68 -2.92
C LEU A 359 4.83 -4.22 -2.98
N SER A 360 5.67 -3.87 -2.02
CA SER A 360 7.06 -4.32 -1.97
C SER A 360 7.19 -5.82 -1.67
N HIS A 361 8.34 -6.40 -2.00
CA HIS A 361 8.68 -7.78 -1.63
C HIS A 361 9.35 -7.88 -0.25
N LEU A 362 9.47 -6.77 0.48
CA LEU A 362 10.16 -6.75 1.76
C LEU A 362 9.52 -7.74 2.71
N GLU A 363 10.32 -8.45 3.50
CA GLU A 363 9.78 -9.38 4.49
C GLU A 363 8.97 -8.69 5.57
N ARG A 364 9.23 -7.40 5.78
CA ARG A 364 8.52 -6.51 6.68
C ARG A 364 8.71 -5.07 6.26
N PHE A 365 7.68 -4.25 6.46
CA PHE A 365 7.84 -2.81 6.52
C PHE A 365 7.71 -2.37 7.98
N ASP A 366 8.70 -1.64 8.49
CA ASP A 366 8.71 -1.25 9.90
C ASP A 366 7.85 0.00 10.12
N SER A 367 6.54 -0.17 10.23
CA SER A 367 5.60 0.82 10.75
C SER A 367 5.19 0.44 12.17
N PHE A 368 6.15 0.52 13.10
CA PHE A 368 5.95 0.17 14.51
C PHE A 368 4.70 0.89 15.09
N PRO A 369 3.90 0.25 15.99
CA PRO A 369 4.21 -1.01 16.68
C PRO A 369 4.00 -2.23 15.79
N TYR A 370 3.46 -2.04 14.59
CA TYR A 370 3.03 -3.11 13.69
C TYR A 370 4.20 -3.57 12.81
N LYS A 371 4.60 -4.83 13.00
CA LYS A 371 5.54 -5.52 12.13
C LYS A 371 4.71 -6.13 11.00
N GLU A 372 4.25 -5.27 10.09
CA GLU A 372 3.37 -5.72 9.01
C GLU A 372 4.19 -6.28 7.84
N ILE A 373 3.85 -7.48 7.43
CA ILE A 373 4.33 -8.04 6.17
C ILE A 373 3.56 -7.30 5.06
N PRO A 374 4.18 -6.80 4.00
CA PRO A 374 3.47 -6.19 2.87
C PRO A 374 2.57 -7.18 2.11
N ALA A 375 1.50 -6.67 1.49
CA ALA A 375 0.63 -7.43 0.61
C ALA A 375 1.44 -8.00 -0.58
N GLY A 376 2.35 -7.19 -1.13
CA GLY A 376 3.28 -7.57 -2.19
C GLY A 376 4.20 -8.73 -1.82
N ASN A 377 4.62 -8.84 -0.56
CA ASN A 377 5.41 -9.98 -0.09
C ASN A 377 4.58 -11.27 -0.11
N ARG A 378 3.33 -11.21 0.38
CA ARG A 378 2.41 -12.36 0.35
C ARG A 378 2.04 -12.74 -1.08
N LEU A 379 1.77 -11.76 -1.94
CA LEU A 379 1.54 -11.97 -3.38
C LEU A 379 2.76 -12.64 -4.03
N LYS A 380 3.98 -12.16 -3.75
CA LYS A 380 5.21 -12.79 -4.27
C LYS A 380 5.38 -14.23 -3.78
N LYS A 381 5.11 -14.50 -2.50
CA LYS A 381 5.19 -15.86 -1.92
C LYS A 381 4.18 -16.82 -2.54
N TYR A 382 2.94 -16.37 -2.77
CA TYR A 382 1.87 -17.22 -3.31
C TYR A 382 1.97 -17.40 -4.83
N TYR A 383 2.17 -16.30 -5.58
CA TYR A 383 2.18 -16.31 -7.05
C TYR A 383 3.57 -16.53 -7.66
N GLY A 384 4.64 -16.48 -6.87
CA GLY A 384 6.01 -16.65 -7.34
C GLY A 384 6.33 -15.65 -8.45
N ASP A 385 6.73 -16.16 -9.62
CA ASP A 385 7.05 -15.32 -10.77
C ASP A 385 5.85 -14.77 -11.51
N LYS A 386 4.61 -15.07 -11.10
CA LYS A 386 3.41 -14.45 -11.68
C LYS A 386 3.08 -13.08 -11.06
N TYR A 387 3.71 -12.71 -9.93
CA TYR A 387 3.64 -11.37 -9.37
C TYR A 387 4.87 -10.54 -9.75
N TYR A 388 4.65 -9.27 -10.12
CA TYR A 388 5.71 -8.31 -10.43
C TYR A 388 5.37 -6.94 -9.87
N SER A 389 6.30 -6.31 -9.15
CA SER A 389 6.10 -5.00 -8.52
C SER A 389 7.00 -3.95 -9.20
N ILE A 390 6.41 -2.81 -9.57
CA ILE A 390 7.07 -1.65 -10.17
C ILE A 390 6.94 -0.50 -9.18
N GLY A 391 8.08 0.01 -8.70
CA GLY A 391 8.12 1.22 -7.85
C GLY A 391 8.32 2.48 -8.69
N PHE A 392 7.41 3.43 -8.57
CA PHE A 392 7.49 4.76 -9.13
C PHE A 392 8.14 5.69 -8.09
N GLN A 393 9.27 6.28 -8.47
CA GLN A 393 10.12 7.08 -7.59
C GLN A 393 10.22 8.51 -8.10
N VAL A 394 10.30 9.47 -7.17
CA VAL A 394 10.53 10.89 -7.45
C VAL A 394 11.95 11.28 -7.09
N GLY A 395 12.59 12.12 -7.93
CA GLY A 395 13.95 12.58 -7.68
C GLY A 395 14.04 13.95 -6.99
N LYS A 396 13.19 14.89 -7.39
CA LYS A 396 13.12 16.27 -6.87
C LYS A 396 11.74 16.86 -7.19
N GLY A 397 11.33 17.89 -6.46
CA GLY A 397 10.08 18.60 -6.71
C GLY A 397 9.36 18.96 -5.43
N THR A 398 8.06 19.16 -5.53
CA THR A 398 7.14 19.39 -4.40
C THR A 398 6.05 18.35 -4.42
N LEU A 399 5.61 17.92 -3.24
CA LEU A 399 4.48 17.02 -3.05
C LEU A 399 3.35 17.74 -2.33
N THR A 400 2.12 17.32 -2.58
CA THR A 400 0.94 17.83 -1.87
C THR A 400 0.53 16.82 -0.79
N GLN A 401 0.29 17.30 0.42
CA GLN A 401 -0.29 16.50 1.50
C GLN A 401 -1.30 17.31 2.31
N GLU A 402 -2.11 16.64 3.10
CA GLU A 402 -2.99 17.27 4.08
C GLU A 402 -2.18 17.76 5.30
N SER A 403 -2.50 18.94 5.82
CA SER A 403 -1.73 19.56 6.91
C SER A 403 -1.87 18.86 8.26
N ALA A 404 -3.03 18.25 8.54
CA ALA A 404 -3.35 17.67 9.85
C ALA A 404 -4.28 16.44 9.80
N GLY A 405 -4.62 15.94 8.60
CA GLY A 405 -5.52 14.81 8.38
C GLY A 405 -6.61 15.08 7.34
N TYR A 406 -7.52 14.11 7.15
CA TYR A 406 -8.56 14.13 6.12
C TYR A 406 -9.34 15.45 6.09
N PHE A 407 -9.48 16.03 4.89
CA PHE A 407 -10.13 17.32 4.62
C PHE A 407 -9.44 18.56 5.20
N SER A 408 -8.24 18.42 5.77
CA SER A 408 -7.45 19.60 6.15
C SER A 408 -6.86 20.30 4.92
N LYS A 409 -6.33 21.51 5.14
CA LYS A 409 -5.77 22.31 4.05
C LYS A 409 -4.64 21.53 3.37
N LEU A 410 -4.75 21.39 2.05
CA LEU A 410 -3.65 20.87 1.23
C LEU A 410 -2.47 21.85 1.30
N ILE A 411 -1.31 21.31 1.64
CA ILE A 411 -0.03 22.04 1.70
C ILE A 411 0.94 21.41 0.70
N ALA A 412 1.71 22.27 0.04
CA ALA A 412 2.81 21.85 -0.82
C ALA A 412 4.11 21.86 0.00
N LEU A 413 4.78 20.71 0.06
CA LEU A 413 6.05 20.57 0.74
C LEU A 413 7.14 20.22 -0.29
N PRO A 414 8.35 20.78 -0.18
CA PRO A 414 9.48 20.32 -0.98
C PRO A 414 9.75 18.86 -0.66
N LEU A 415 10.02 18.04 -1.68
CA LEU A 415 10.57 16.71 -1.48
C LEU A 415 11.87 16.87 -0.70
N SER A 416 11.97 16.18 0.43
CA SER A 416 13.21 16.08 1.19
C SER A 416 14.30 15.65 0.23
N LYS A 417 15.34 16.47 0.09
CA LYS A 417 16.51 16.07 -0.69
C LYS A 417 17.00 14.76 -0.09
N PRO A 418 17.30 13.72 -0.89
CA PRO A 418 18.04 12.57 -0.38
C PRO A 418 19.27 13.12 0.36
N PRO A 419 19.68 12.54 1.50
CA PRO A 419 20.84 13.01 2.27
C PRO A 419 22.18 12.94 1.50
N TYR A 420 22.13 12.58 0.21
CA TYR A 420 23.25 12.43 -0.69
C TYR A 420 23.10 13.40 -1.88
N ASN A 421 23.43 14.67 -1.65
CA ASN A 421 23.78 15.61 -2.72
C ASN A 421 25.00 16.41 -2.30
#